data_AF-A0A1H8A6N6-F1
#
_entry.id   AF-A0A1H8A6N6-F1
#
_cell.length_a   1.000
_cell.length_b   1.000
_cell.length_c   1.000
_cell.angle_alpha   90.00
_cell.angle_beta   90.00
_cell.angle_gamma   90.00
#
_symmetry.space_group_name_H-M   'P 1'
#
loop_
_entity.id
_entity.type
_entity.pdbx_description
1 polymer ?
#
loop_
_entity_poly.entity_id
_entity_poly.type
_entity_poly.pdbx_seq_one_letter_code
_entity_poly.pdbx_strand_id
1 'polypeptide(L)'
;MDDSTCCGTCLMKSDLQNSTDKFAFLKDNWPSFGQIESIDKLSKQELNCTLCFLNVLIDEFVNEKSACPNRVITRLVLIRIYVQNSMELMELKELQSEQEKSDGGK
;
A
#
# COMPACT_ATOMS: atom_id res chain seq x y z
N MET A 1 -14.38 -5.53 -10.25
CA MET A 1 -13.51 -6.55 -9.62
C MET A 1 -13.62 -6.30 -8.14
N ASP A 2 -14.14 -7.26 -7.38
CA ASP A 2 -14.08 -7.19 -5.92
C ASP A 2 -12.59 -7.20 -5.55
N ASP A 3 -12.14 -6.12 -4.91
CA ASP A 3 -10.77 -5.94 -4.44
C ASP A 3 -10.58 -6.80 -3.19
N SER A 4 -10.52 -8.11 -3.38
CA SER A 4 -10.30 -9.12 -2.33
C SER A 4 -9.01 -8.89 -1.55
N THR A 5 -8.13 -8.03 -2.06
CA THR A 5 -6.89 -7.57 -1.42
C THR A 5 -7.14 -6.63 -0.25
N CYS A 6 -8.31 -5.98 -0.20
CA CYS A 6 -8.66 -5.07 0.86
C CYS A 6 -9.54 -5.74 1.91
N CYS A 7 -8.92 -6.48 2.82
CA CYS A 7 -9.61 -7.00 3.99
C CYS A 7 -10.23 -5.83 4.80
N GLY A 8 -11.48 -5.97 5.27
CA GLY A 8 -12.19 -4.97 6.08
C GLY A 8 -11.56 -4.65 7.45
N THR A 9 -10.34 -5.11 7.70
CA THR A 9 -9.56 -4.92 8.93
C THR A 9 -8.53 -3.79 8.85
N CYS A 10 -8.34 -3.17 7.68
CA CYS A 10 -7.40 -2.07 7.50
C CYS A 10 -7.97 -0.75 8.06
N LEU A 11 -7.79 -0.51 9.36
CA LEU A 11 -8.38 0.64 10.09
C LEU A 11 -8.07 2.00 9.43
N MET A 12 -6.84 2.20 8.96
CA MET A 12 -6.44 3.45 8.28
C MET A 12 -7.25 3.77 7.02
N LYS A 13 -7.76 2.78 6.30
CA LYS A 13 -8.68 3.02 5.18
C LYS A 13 -9.99 3.58 5.69
N SER A 14 -10.57 2.95 6.71
CA SER A 14 -11.83 3.41 7.29
C SER A 14 -11.71 4.82 7.87
N ASP A 15 -10.59 5.11 8.56
CA ASP A 15 -10.33 6.44 9.11
C ASP A 15 -10.21 7.51 8.02
N LEU A 16 -9.53 7.20 6.90
CA LEU A 16 -9.46 8.09 5.73
C LEU A 16 -10.85 8.33 5.12
N GLN A 17 -11.63 7.27 4.91
CA GLN A 17 -12.96 7.37 4.31
C GLN A 17 -13.94 8.18 5.19
N ASN A 18 -13.76 8.13 6.51
CA ASN A 18 -14.54 8.91 7.47
C ASN A 18 -13.97 10.31 7.71
N SER A 19 -12.79 10.64 7.18
CA SER A 19 -12.16 11.95 7.38
C SER A 19 -12.84 13.02 6.52
N THR A 20 -13.05 14.21 7.12
CA THR A 20 -13.66 15.36 6.41
C THR A 20 -12.69 16.00 5.43
N ASP A 21 -11.39 16.04 5.77
CA ASP A 21 -10.32 16.54 4.92
C ASP A 21 -9.26 15.44 4.77
N LYS A 22 -9.32 14.74 3.62
CA LYS A 22 -8.41 13.63 3.29
C LYS A 22 -6.96 14.09 3.16
N PHE A 23 -6.74 15.33 2.72
CA PHE A 23 -5.40 15.88 2.56
C PHE A 23 -4.78 16.23 3.92
N ALA A 24 -5.54 16.83 4.83
CA ALA A 24 -5.11 17.05 6.21
C ALA A 24 -4.85 15.72 6.92
N PHE A 25 -5.76 14.74 6.79
CA PHE A 25 -5.60 13.39 7.34
C PHE A 25 -4.26 12.77 6.91
N LEU A 26 -3.92 12.86 5.62
CA LEU A 26 -2.62 12.38 5.13
C LEU A 26 -1.44 13.10 5.75
N LYS A 27 -1.49 14.43 5.82
CA LYS A 27 -0.39 15.21 6.35
C LYS A 27 -0.07 14.82 7.79
N ASP A 28 -1.11 14.53 8.57
CA ASP A 28 -1.01 14.20 9.98
C ASP A 28 -0.59 12.73 10.21
N ASN A 29 -1.08 11.80 9.37
CA ASN A 29 -0.94 10.36 9.61
C ASN A 29 0.05 9.64 8.67
N TRP A 30 0.44 10.26 7.55
CA TRP A 30 1.37 9.69 6.58
C TRP A 30 2.77 10.34 6.50
N PRO A 31 3.31 11.08 7.52
CA PRO A 31 4.64 11.68 7.38
C PRO A 31 5.76 10.64 7.24
N SER A 32 5.59 9.46 7.86
CA SER A 32 6.60 8.37 7.88
C SER A 32 6.38 7.31 6.81
N PHE A 33 5.14 7.11 6.36
CA PHE A 33 4.79 6.10 5.37
C PHE A 33 5.23 6.47 3.93
N GLY A 34 5.64 7.73 3.72
CA GLY A 34 6.30 8.18 2.51
C GLY A 34 7.79 7.86 2.42
N GLN A 35 8.33 7.12 3.39
CA GLN A 35 9.73 6.66 3.44
C GLN A 35 9.81 5.19 3.05
N ILE A 36 10.66 4.87 2.08
CA ILE A 36 10.78 3.53 1.50
C ILE A 36 11.27 2.54 2.56
N GLU A 37 12.17 2.97 3.43
CA GLU A 37 12.77 2.18 4.51
C GLU A 37 11.75 1.70 5.56
N SER A 38 10.62 2.42 5.69
CA SER A 38 9.52 2.01 6.55
C SER A 38 8.68 0.90 5.91
N ILE A 39 8.54 0.94 4.58
CA ILE A 39 7.75 -0.03 3.80
C ILE A 39 8.46 -1.40 3.79
N ASP A 40 9.78 -1.42 3.68
CA ASP A 40 10.60 -2.65 3.70
C ASP A 40 10.45 -3.48 4.98
N LYS A 41 9.96 -2.87 6.06
CA LYS A 41 9.80 -3.52 7.38
C LYS A 41 8.39 -4.07 7.61
N LEU A 42 7.46 -3.79 6.70
CA LEU A 42 6.06 -4.18 6.85
C LEU A 42 5.88 -5.68 6.58
N SER A 43 5.00 -6.29 7.36
CA SER A 43 4.50 -7.64 7.10
C SER A 43 3.64 -7.71 5.83
N LYS A 44 3.41 -8.91 5.31
CA LYS A 44 2.51 -9.15 4.17
C LYS A 44 1.13 -8.55 4.39
N GLN A 45 0.58 -8.65 5.61
CA GLN A 45 -0.72 -8.07 5.95
C GLN A 45 -0.68 -6.53 5.95
N GLU A 46 0.35 -5.93 6.52
CA GLU A 46 0.52 -4.47 6.53
C GLU A 46 0.74 -3.92 5.11
N LEU A 47 1.48 -4.63 4.25
CA LEU A 47 1.64 -4.27 2.84
C LEU A 47 0.31 -4.33 2.08
N ASN A 48 -0.52 -5.35 2.29
CA ASN A 48 -1.86 -5.43 1.72
C ASN A 48 -2.74 -4.23 2.17
N CYS A 49 -2.73 -3.90 3.46
CA CYS A 49 -3.47 -2.74 3.96
C CYS A 49 -2.93 -1.42 3.40
N THR A 50 -1.62 -1.29 3.27
CA THR A 50 -0.95 -0.13 2.66
C THR A 50 -1.37 0.04 1.21
N LEU A 51 -1.36 -1.05 0.43
CA LEU A 51 -1.77 -1.05 -0.96
C LEU A 51 -3.24 -0.64 -1.11
N CYS A 52 -4.12 -1.20 -0.28
CA CYS A 52 -5.53 -0.81 -0.31
C CYS A 52 -5.73 0.66 0.07
N PHE A 53 -5.07 1.13 1.12
CA PHE A 53 -5.11 2.54 1.52
C PHE A 53 -4.69 3.45 0.37
N LEU A 54 -3.56 3.15 -0.30
CA LEU A 54 -3.06 3.90 -1.43
C LEU A 54 -4.01 3.89 -2.63
N ASN A 55 -4.67 2.76 -2.92
CA ASN A 55 -5.67 2.67 -3.99
C ASN A 55 -6.84 3.63 -3.74
N VAL A 56 -7.44 3.58 -2.55
CA VAL A 56 -8.55 4.47 -2.17
C VAL A 56 -8.10 5.92 -2.23
N LEU A 57 -6.93 6.21 -1.66
CA LEU A 57 -6.38 7.55 -1.62
C LEU A 57 -6.15 8.14 -3.01
N ILE A 58 -5.52 7.37 -3.90
CA ILE A 58 -5.26 7.81 -5.28
C ILE A 58 -6.58 8.04 -6.02
N ASP A 59 -7.55 7.13 -5.87
CA ASP A 59 -8.88 7.29 -6.50
C ASP A 59 -9.58 8.56 -6.01
N GLU A 60 -9.57 8.82 -4.70
CA GLU A 60 -10.13 10.03 -4.10
C GLU A 60 -9.43 11.30 -4.63
N PHE A 61 -8.10 11.33 -4.73
CA PHE A 61 -7.38 12.50 -5.25
C PHE A 61 -7.50 12.71 -6.75
N VAL A 62 -7.70 11.65 -7.53
CA VAL A 62 -7.94 11.74 -8.97
C VAL A 62 -9.37 12.22 -9.26
N ASN A 63 -10.34 11.78 -8.45
CA ASN A 63 -11.75 12.08 -8.64
C ASN A 63 -12.18 13.40 -8.00
N GLU A 64 -11.55 13.82 -6.90
CA GLU A 64 -11.71 15.17 -6.39
C GLU A 64 -11.14 16.16 -7.41
N LYS A 65 -11.93 17.17 -7.81
CA LYS A 65 -11.42 18.40 -8.48
C LYS A 65 -10.52 19.23 -7.53
N SER A 66 -9.87 18.60 -6.57
CA SER A 66 -9.06 19.25 -5.56
C SER A 66 -7.72 19.65 -6.16
N ALA A 67 -7.18 20.77 -5.66
CA ALA A 67 -5.90 21.35 -6.07
C ALA A 67 -4.69 20.53 -5.57
N CYS A 68 -4.80 19.21 -5.54
CA CYS A 68 -3.70 18.37 -5.10
C CYS A 68 -2.52 18.56 -6.07
N PRO A 69 -1.34 18.99 -5.60
CA PRO A 69 -0.23 19.25 -6.51
C PRO A 69 0.14 17.96 -7.24
N ASN A 70 0.33 18.01 -8.57
CA ASN A 70 0.72 16.84 -9.38
C ASN A 70 1.86 16.01 -8.74
N ARG A 71 2.78 16.67 -8.04
CA ARG A 71 3.89 16.02 -7.31
C ARG A 71 3.43 15.06 -6.20
N VAL A 72 2.34 15.37 -5.50
CA VAL A 72 1.77 14.50 -4.46
C VAL A 72 1.19 13.24 -5.08
N ILE A 73 0.36 13.38 -6.13
CA ILE A 73 -0.22 12.24 -6.85
C ILE A 73 0.89 11.36 -7.43
N THR A 74 1.90 11.95 -8.10
CA THR A 74 3.04 11.18 -8.61
C THR A 74 3.74 10.40 -7.50
N ARG A 75 3.99 11.02 -6.34
CA ARG A 75 4.64 10.34 -5.22
C ARG A 75 3.79 9.19 -4.68
N LEU A 76 2.47 9.37 -4.56
CA LEU A 76 1.55 8.32 -4.12
C LEU A 76 1.55 7.12 -5.10
N VAL A 77 1.52 7.39 -6.41
CA VAL A 77 1.58 6.36 -7.44
C VAL A 77 2.92 5.59 -7.39
N LEU A 78 4.04 6.29 -7.19
CA LEU A 78 5.35 5.64 -7.05
C LEU A 78 5.41 4.74 -5.81
N ILE A 79 4.90 5.20 -4.66
CA ILE A 79 4.83 4.39 -3.44
C ILE A 79 3.93 3.17 -3.65
N ARG A 80 2.78 3.35 -4.33
CA ARG A 80 1.86 2.24 -4.66
C ARG A 80 2.57 1.16 -5.48
N ILE A 81 3.29 1.55 -6.54
CA ILE A 81 4.06 0.62 -7.37
C ILE A 81 5.13 -0.08 -6.54
N TYR A 82 5.84 0.66 -5.69
CA TYR A 82 6.84 0.08 -4.81
C TYR A 82 6.26 -0.98 -3.86
N VAL A 83 5.15 -0.67 -3.18
CA VAL A 83 4.45 -1.61 -2.30
C VAL A 83 4.01 -2.87 -3.06
N GLN A 84 3.45 -2.69 -4.26
CA GLN A 84 3.03 -3.82 -5.10
C GLN A 84 4.22 -4.71 -5.47
N ASN A 85 5.35 -4.12 -5.90
CA ASN A 85 6.56 -4.87 -6.21
C ASN A 85 7.12 -5.60 -4.99
N SER A 86 7.09 -4.98 -3.81
CA SER A 86 7.56 -5.62 -2.57
C SER A 86 6.73 -6.85 -2.19
N MET A 87 5.42 -6.82 -2.45
CA MET A 87 4.55 -7.98 -2.26
C MET A 87 4.87 -9.10 -3.27
N GLU A 88 4.99 -8.77 -4.56
CA GLU A 88 5.35 -9.73 -5.61
C GLU A 88 6.72 -10.39 -5.32
N LEU A 89 7.70 -9.62 -4.84
CA LEU A 89 9.00 -10.14 -4.42
C LEU A 89 8.92 -11.06 -3.20
N MET A 90 8.02 -10.79 -2.26
CA MET A 90 7.81 -11.66 -1.09
C MET A 90 7.24 -13.02 -1.52
N GLU A 91 6.25 -13.01 -2.42
CA GLU A 91 5.66 -14.24 -2.96
C GLU A 91 6.68 -15.07 -3.77
N LEU A 92 7.50 -14.41 -4.58
CA LEU A 92 8.58 -15.09 -5.31
C LEU A 92 9.59 -15.75 -4.38
N LYS A 93 9.96 -15.09 -3.27
CA LYS A 93 10.87 -15.67 -2.26
C LYS A 93 10.24 -16.86 -1.52
N GLU A 94 8.94 -16.79 -1.22
CA GLU A 94 8.21 -17.90 -0.61
C GLU A 94 8.25 -19.14 -1.52
N LEU A 95 7.94 -18.96 -2.81
CA LEU A 95 7.99 -20.03 -3.81
C LEU A 95 9.39 -20.62 -4.00
N GLN A 96 10.43 -19.78 -4.03
CA GLN A 96 11.82 -20.24 -4.12
C GLN A 96 12.21 -21.10 -2.92
N SER A 97 11.87 -20.68 -1.70
CA SER A 97 12.14 -21.45 -0.48
C SER A 97 11.41 -22.80 -0.48
N GLU A 98 10.20 -22.87 -1.02
CA GLU A 98 9.45 -24.13 -1.15
C GLU A 98 10.12 -25.09 -2.16
N GLN A 99 10.61 -24.57 -3.28
CA GLN A 99 11.35 -25.36 -4.27
C GLN A 99 12.66 -25.91 -3.70
N GLU A 100 13.45 -25.10 -3.00
CA GLU A 100 14.71 -25.52 -2.38
C GLU A 100 14.50 -26.64 -1.34
N LYS A 101 13.41 -26.57 -0.56
CA LYS A 101 13.04 -27.63 0.39
C LYS A 101 12.62 -28.93 -0.31
N SER A 102 11.99 -28.83 -1.48
CA SER A 102 11.59 -29.99 -2.28
C SER A 102 12.79 -30.68 -2.95
N ASP A 103 13.82 -29.93 -3.36
CA ASP A 103 14.99 -30.47 -4.04
C ASP A 103 16.09 -30.97 -3.08
N GLY A 104 16.21 -30.39 -1.88
CA GLY A 104 17.17 -30.83 -0.85
C GLY A 104 16.82 -32.13 -0.11
N GLY A 105 15.67 -32.74 -0.42
CA GLY A 105 15.18 -33.99 0.16
C GLY A 105 15.50 -35.25 -0.67
N LYS A 106 16.39 -35.17 -1.65
CA LYS A 106 16.77 -36.28 -2.55
C LYS A 106 18.19 -36.78 -2.31
#